data_AF-A0A2X2TA10-F1
#
_entry.id   AF-A0A2X2TA10-F1
#
_cell.length_a   1.000
_cell.length_b   1.000
_cell.length_c   1.000
_cell.angle_alpha   90.00
_cell.angle_beta   90.00
_cell.angle_gamma   90.00
#
_symmetry.space_group_name_H-M   'P 1'
#
loop_
_entity.id
_entity.type
_entity.pdbx_description
1 polymer ?
#
loop_
_entity_poly.entity_id
_entity_poly.type
_entity_poly.pdbx_seq_one_letter_code
_entity_poly.pdbx_strand_id
1 'polypeptide(L)' 'MVTPLESLWQQREKVVEGINFFELSGLTRVDTAGLALLIHLTAIVTRQGRKVELKGASDNLRTLAQLYNLPEALLPHLAG' A
#
# COMPACT_ATOMS: atom_id res chain seq x y z
N MET A 1 16.30 18.38 2.88
CA MET A 1 16.52 17.02 2.35
C MET A 1 15.16 16.33 2.39
N VAL A 2 14.59 15.96 1.23
CA VAL A 2 13.28 15.28 1.18
C VAL A 2 13.46 13.81 1.51
N THR A 3 12.56 13.23 2.31
CA THR A 3 12.63 11.79 2.62
C THR A 3 12.13 10.95 1.43
N PRO A 4 12.52 9.67 1.31
CA PRO A 4 11.98 8.79 0.28
C PRO A 4 10.44 8.69 0.32
N LEU A 5 9.88 8.67 1.53
CA LEU A 5 8.43 8.65 1.75
C LEU A 5 7.76 9.93 1.22
N GLU A 6 8.32 11.09 1.53
CA GLU A 6 7.81 12.38 1.08
C GLU A 6 7.88 12.52 -0.45
N SER A 7 8.98 12.08 -1.07
CA SER A 7 9.12 12.06 -2.53
C SER A 7 8.07 11.18 -3.20
N LEU A 8 7.84 9.98 -2.65
CA LEU A 8 6.85 9.04 -3.16
C LEU A 8 5.42 9.58 -2.99
N TRP A 9 5.13 10.21 -1.86
CA TRP A 9 3.85 10.86 -1.61
C TRP A 9 3.54 11.96 -2.62
N GLN A 10 4.51 12.82 -2.94
CA GLN A 10 4.33 13.90 -3.91
C GLN A 10 4.05 13.37 -5.33
N GLN A 11 4.58 12.19 -5.66
CA GLN A 11 4.48 11.59 -7.00
C GLN A 11 3.41 10.49 -7.10
N ARG A 12 2.65 10.24 -6.02
CA ARG A 12 1.74 9.09 -5.89
C ARG A 12 0.79 8.85 -7.07
N GLU A 13 0.19 9.90 -7.63
CA GLU A 13 -0.73 9.80 -8.78
C GLU A 13 -0.02 9.28 -10.03
N LYS A 14 1.20 9.78 -10.28
CA LYS A 14 2.03 9.37 -11.41
C LYS A 14 2.59 7.96 -11.21
N VAL A 15 2.96 7.61 -9.98
CA VAL A 15 3.55 6.31 -9.66
C VAL A 15 2.54 5.19 -9.88
N VAL A 16 1.26 5.40 -9.54
CA VAL A 16 0.23 4.36 -9.68
C VAL A 16 -0.39 4.28 -11.07
N GLU A 17 0.00 5.14 -11.99
CA GLU A 17 -0.45 5.10 -13.38
C GLU A 17 -0.01 3.78 -14.03
N GLY A 18 -0.96 3.03 -14.61
CA GLY A 18 -0.68 1.72 -15.20
C GLY A 18 -0.39 0.58 -14.22
N ILE A 19 -0.26 0.84 -12.92
CA ILE A 19 -0.03 -0.21 -11.90
C ILE A 19 -1.28 -1.05 -11.69
N ASN A 20 -1.10 -2.38 -11.65
CA ASN A 20 -2.11 -3.39 -11.32
C ASN A 20 -1.72 -4.28 -10.12
N PHE A 21 -0.48 -4.22 -9.64
CA PHE A 21 -0.05 -4.87 -8.40
C PHE A 21 1.04 -4.09 -7.67
N PHE A 22 1.09 -4.23 -6.34
CA PHE A 22 2.21 -3.81 -5.52
C PHE A 22 2.98 -5.02 -5.03
N GLU A 23 4.29 -5.05 -5.29
CA GLU A 23 5.20 -6.08 -4.77
C GLU A 23 5.78 -5.63 -3.43
N LEU A 24 5.45 -6.37 -2.36
CA LEU A 24 5.73 -6.03 -0.97
C LEU A 24 6.81 -6.93 -0.35
N SER A 25 7.31 -7.93 -1.06
CA SER A 25 8.33 -8.87 -0.55
C SER A 25 9.64 -8.20 -0.12
N GLY A 26 9.95 -7.02 -0.67
CA GLY A 26 11.10 -6.21 -0.27
C GLY A 26 10.90 -5.38 1.01
N LEU A 27 9.70 -5.36 1.60
CA LEU A 27 9.40 -4.56 2.78
C LEU A 27 9.85 -5.26 4.05
N THR A 28 10.97 -4.80 4.62
CA THR A 28 11.52 -5.31 5.88
C THR A 28 10.91 -4.65 7.11
N ARG A 29 10.42 -3.42 6.99
CA ARG A 29 9.77 -2.66 8.07
C ARG A 29 8.75 -1.69 7.49
N VAL A 30 7.57 -1.66 8.09
CA VAL A 30 6.50 -0.70 7.78
C VAL A 30 6.08 -0.04 9.09
N ASP A 31 6.09 1.29 9.09
CA ASP A 31 5.53 2.09 10.18
C ASP A 31 4.12 2.59 9.82
N THR A 32 3.51 3.38 10.69
CA THR A 32 2.18 3.97 10.48
C THR A 32 2.11 4.81 9.20
N ALA A 33 3.18 5.54 8.86
CA ALA A 33 3.20 6.42 7.71
C ALA A 33 3.34 5.64 6.39
N GLY A 34 4.15 4.58 6.38
CA GLY A 34 4.26 3.64 5.26
C GLY A 34 2.94 2.90 4.99
N LEU A 35 2.24 2.47 6.04
CA LEU A 35 0.92 1.84 5.89
C LEU A 35 -0.12 2.82 5.33
N ALA A 36 -0.15 4.06 5.85
CA ALA A 36 -1.02 5.11 5.33
C ALA A 36 -0.75 5.40 3.84
N LEU A 37 0.53 5.45 3.45
CA LEU A 37 0.91 5.61 2.04
C LEU A 37 0.39 4.45 1.18
N LEU A 38 0.56 3.20 1.61
CA LEU A 38 0.08 2.02 0.87
C LEU A 38 -1.44 2.06 0.67
N ILE A 39 -2.19 2.44 1.71
CA ILE A 39 -3.65 2.63 1.64
C ILE A 39 -3.99 3.71 0.61
N HIS A 40 -3.29 4.85 0.63
CA HIS A 40 -3.53 5.93 -0.32
C HIS A 40 -3.23 5.53 -1.77
N LEU A 41 -2.13 4.82 -2.03
CA LEU A 41 -1.79 4.33 -3.37
C LEU A 41 -2.87 3.36 -3.88
N THR A 42 -3.29 2.42 -3.03
CA THR A 42 -4.38 1.48 -3.33
C THR A 42 -5.67 2.23 -3.65
N ALA A 43 -6.03 3.23 -2.84
CA ALA A 43 -7.23 4.04 -3.03
C ALA A 43 -7.23 4.82 -4.37
N ILE A 44 -6.08 5.28 -4.85
CA ILE A 44 -5.99 5.96 -6.15
C ILE A 44 -6.31 4.95 -7.27
N VAL A 45 -5.72 3.75 -7.24
CA VAL A 45 -5.95 2.73 -8.25
C VAL A 45 -7.42 2.28 -8.27
N THR A 46 -8.02 2.04 -7.09
CA THR A 46 -9.42 1.61 -6.99
C THR A 46 -10.41 2.70 -7.43
N ARG A 47 -10.13 3.98 -7.14
CA ARG A 47 -10.94 5.11 -7.64
C ARG A 47 -10.93 5.25 -9.16
N GLN A 48 -9.88 4.77 -9.81
CA GLN A 48 -9.80 4.70 -11.28
C GLN A 48 -10.51 3.48 -11.86
N GLY A 49 -11.26 2.72 -11.04
CA GLY A 49 -11.99 1.52 -11.46
C GLY A 49 -11.11 0.30 -11.68
N ARG A 50 -9.82 0.38 -11.32
CA ARG A 50 -8.85 -0.70 -11.49
C ARG A 50 -8.72 -1.50 -10.20
N LYS A 51 -8.57 -2.82 -10.32
CA LYS A 51 -8.22 -3.68 -9.19
C LYS A 51 -6.70 -3.64 -9.00
N VAL A 52 -6.27 -3.69 -7.74
CA VAL A 52 -4.86 -3.77 -7.37
C VAL A 52 -4.62 -5.01 -6.53
N GLU A 53 -3.60 -5.78 -6.88
CA GLU A 53 -3.16 -6.95 -6.13
C GLU A 53 -2.00 -6.58 -5.20
N LEU A 54 -2.06 -7.04 -3.95
CA LEU A 54 -0.95 -6.91 -2.99
C LEU A 54 -0.21 -8.24 -2.92
N LYS A 55 1.02 -8.27 -3.45
CA LYS A 55 1.85 -9.50 -3.55
C LYS A 55 3.01 -9.44 -2.57
N GLY A 56 3.40 -10.60 -2.04
CA GLY A 56 4.59 -10.71 -1.18
C GLY A 56 4.47 -10.01 0.18
N ALA A 57 3.26 -9.73 0.67
CA ALA A 57 3.06 -9.13 1.99
C ALA A 57 3.62 -10.03 3.09
N SER A 58 4.48 -9.48 3.95
CA SER A 58 5.02 -10.21 5.10
C SER A 58 3.97 -10.45 6.18
N ASP A 59 4.14 -11.50 6.98
CA ASP A 59 3.25 -11.81 8.12
C ASP A 59 3.14 -10.64 9.11
N ASN A 60 4.23 -9.89 9.28
CA ASN A 60 4.25 -8.68 10.11
C ASN A 60 3.32 -7.59 9.56
N LEU A 61 3.33 -7.35 8.25
CA LEU A 61 2.45 -6.36 7.62
C LEU A 61 0.99 -6.77 7.73
N ARG A 62 0.71 -8.06 7.55
CA ARG A 62 -0.64 -8.64 7.72
C ARG A 62 -1.13 -8.49 9.15
N THR A 63 -0.27 -8.82 10.12
CA THR A 63 -0.54 -8.67 11.55
C THR A 63 -0.80 -7.21 11.92
N LEU A 64 0.01 -6.27 11.40
CA LEU A 64 -0.21 -4.84 11.63
C LEU A 64 -1.57 -4.40 11.08
N ALA A 65 -1.93 -4.79 9.85
CA ALA A 65 -3.24 -4.45 9.28
C ALA A 65 -4.40 -4.99 10.13
N GLN A 66 -4.27 -6.19 10.68
CA GLN A 66 -5.24 -6.79 11.60
C GLN A 66 -5.30 -6.04 12.95
N LEU A 67 -4.16 -5.69 13.54
CA LEU A 67 -4.09 -4.94 14.81
C LEU A 67 -4.74 -3.56 14.70
N TYR A 68 -4.60 -2.91 13.55
CA TYR A 68 -5.28 -1.64 13.25
C TYR A 68 -6.73 -1.83 12.78
N ASN A 69 -7.22 -3.07 12.73
CA ASN A 69 -8.57 -3.43 12.30
C ASN A 69 -8.95 -2.78 10.95
N LEU A 70 -8.00 -2.81 9.99
CA LEU A 70 -8.20 -2.16 8.70
C LEU A 70 -9.23 -2.93 7.86
N PRO A 71 -10.26 -2.24 7.32
CA PRO A 71 -11.22 -2.88 6.43
C PRO A 71 -10.54 -3.35 5.14
N GLU A 72 -10.96 -4.51 4.64
CA GLU A 72 -10.43 -5.11 3.40
C GLU A 72 -10.55 -4.17 2.20
N ALA A 73 -11.56 -3.29 2.19
CA ALA A 73 -11.72 -2.27 1.16
C ALA A 73 -10.53 -1.30 1.03
N LEU A 74 -9.73 -1.11 2.09
CA LEU A 74 -8.54 -0.24 2.05
C LEU A 74 -7.30 -0.97 1.55
N LEU A 75 -7.19 -2.28 1.81
CA LEU A 75 -6.05 -3.12 1.42
C LEU A 75 -6.58 -4.49 0.95
N PRO A 76 -7.14 -4.55 -0.27
CA PRO A 76 -7.79 -5.75 -0.78
C PRO A 76 -6.78 -6.89 -0.90
N HIS A 77 -7.19 -8.09 -0.49
CA HIS A 77 -6.37 -9.30 -0.55
C HIS A 77 -5.07 -9.26 0.28
N LEU A 78 -4.90 -8.29 1.19
CA LEU A 78 -3.76 -8.25 2.09
C LEU A 78 -3.83 -9.35 3.16
N ALA A 79 -5.02 -9.62 3.67
CA ALA A 79 -5.28 -10.53 4.80
C ALA A 79 -5.40 -12.01 4.43
N GLY A 80 -5.09 -12.37 3.17
CA GLY A 80 -5.20 -13.74 2.64
C GLY A 80 -4.15 -14.71 3.17
#